data_AF-A0AAV9UGZ8-F1
#
_entry.id   AF-A0AAV9UGZ8-F1
#
_cell.length_a   1.000
_cell.length_b   1.000
_cell.length_c   1.000
_cell.angle_alpha   90.00
_cell.angle_beta   90.00
_cell.angle_gamma   90.00
#
_symmetry.space_group_name_H-M   'P 1'
#
loop_
_entity.id
_entity.type
_entity.pdbx_description
1 polymer ?
#
loop_
_entity_poly.entity_id
_entity_poly.type
_entity_poly.pdbx_seq_one_letter_code
_entity_poly.pdbx_strand_id
1 'polypeptide(L)'
;MYSATARADGRRRELVQAPLPPKYSKPLTAQYLDNFFLSVEPRIGPLVDEEVEITRQIEQEWKSRTGLTPRNGALSDSGPAMALCHPEAVPERLRKIMAFNTFSFIQDGRN
;
A
#
# COMPACT_ATOMS: atom_id res chain seq x y z
N MET A 1 -17.18 -32.58 -12.11
CA MET A 1 -15.95 -33.17 -12.67
C MET A 1 -15.27 -32.08 -13.51
N TYR A 2 -14.33 -31.35 -12.93
CA TYR A 2 -13.17 -30.74 -13.61
C TYR A 2 -12.06 -30.66 -12.56
N SER A 3 -11.00 -31.43 -12.84
CA SER A 3 -9.79 -31.54 -12.05
C SER A 3 -8.78 -30.53 -12.58
N ALA A 4 -8.29 -29.65 -11.72
CA ALA A 4 -7.00 -29.02 -11.88
C ALA A 4 -6.15 -29.41 -10.67
N THR A 5 -5.40 -30.49 -10.84
CA THR A 5 -4.34 -30.93 -9.95
C THR A 5 -3.22 -29.90 -9.93
N ALA A 6 -2.99 -29.27 -8.77
CA ALA A 6 -1.71 -28.68 -8.42
C ALA A 6 -1.21 -29.36 -7.12
N ARG A 7 -0.35 -30.37 -7.28
CA ARG A 7 0.69 -30.70 -6.30
C ARG A 7 1.92 -29.88 -6.75
N ALA A 8 2.75 -29.25 -5.93
CA ALA A 8 3.26 -29.69 -4.64
C ALA A 8 3.81 -28.51 -3.80
N ASP A 9 3.20 -28.30 -2.64
CA ASP A 9 3.78 -28.08 -1.31
C ASP A 9 2.54 -28.11 -0.40
N GLY A 10 2.55 -28.92 0.65
CA GLY A 10 1.40 -29.19 1.52
C GLY A 10 0.84 -28.00 2.30
N ARG A 11 1.13 -26.76 1.90
CA ARG A 11 0.49 -25.57 2.43
C ARG A 11 -0.64 -25.20 1.47
N ARG A 12 -1.89 -25.42 1.90
CA ARG A 12 -3.03 -24.68 1.35
C ARG A 12 -2.58 -23.22 1.26
N ARG A 13 -2.57 -22.64 0.06
CA ARG A 13 -2.61 -21.19 -0.08
C ARG A 13 -3.96 -20.76 0.45
N GLU A 14 -4.06 -20.68 1.78
CA GLU A 14 -5.19 -20.02 2.41
C GLU A 14 -5.15 -18.60 1.89
N LEU A 15 -6.22 -18.23 1.15
CA LEU A 15 -6.46 -16.85 0.82
C LEU A 15 -6.43 -16.09 2.15
N VAL A 16 -5.45 -15.20 2.31
CA VAL A 16 -5.43 -14.29 3.46
C VAL A 16 -6.65 -13.41 3.31
N GLN A 17 -7.75 -13.81 3.92
CA GLN A 17 -8.94 -12.98 4.00
C GLN A 17 -8.58 -11.80 4.89
N ALA A 18 -8.73 -10.59 4.36
CA ALA A 18 -8.74 -9.40 5.19
C ALA A 18 -9.76 -9.60 6.34
N PRO A 19 -9.51 -9.05 7.53
CA PRO A 19 -10.48 -9.13 8.62
C PRO A 19 -11.85 -8.60 8.14
N LEU A 20 -12.86 -9.46 8.22
CA LEU A 20 -14.25 -9.14 7.92
C LEU A 20 -15.05 -9.10 9.24
N PRO A 21 -15.83 -8.04 9.51
CA PRO A 21 -16.04 -6.87 8.67
C PRO A 21 -14.87 -5.87 8.70
N PRO A 22 -14.65 -5.11 7.61
CA PRO A 22 -13.65 -4.03 7.59
C PRO A 22 -14.02 -2.95 8.61
N LYS A 23 -13.01 -2.44 9.32
CA LYS A 23 -13.18 -1.47 10.41
C LYS A 23 -12.64 -0.09 10.05
N TYR A 24 -11.55 -0.02 9.29
CA TYR A 24 -10.81 1.23 9.08
C TYR A 24 -10.82 1.72 7.63
N SER A 25 -11.12 0.85 6.67
CA SER A 25 -11.07 1.20 5.25
C SER A 25 -12.44 1.37 4.61
N LYS A 26 -12.42 1.94 3.41
CA LYS A 26 -13.56 2.03 2.49
C LYS A 26 -13.22 1.38 1.14
N PRO A 27 -14.21 0.93 0.35
CA PRO A 27 -13.97 0.50 -1.02
C PRO A 27 -13.24 1.57 -1.83
N LEU A 28 -12.26 1.15 -2.61
CA LEU A 28 -11.53 2.04 -3.51
C LEU A 28 -12.24 2.06 -4.86
N THR A 29 -12.72 3.23 -5.28
CA THR A 29 -13.37 3.42 -6.59
C THR A 29 -12.32 3.65 -7.67
N ALA A 30 -11.63 2.58 -8.08
CA ALA A 30 -10.59 2.64 -9.12
C ALA A 30 -10.86 1.58 -10.21
N GLN A 31 -11.58 1.98 -11.26
CA GLN A 31 -11.99 1.10 -12.37
C GLN A 31 -10.82 0.35 -13.03
N TYR A 32 -9.61 0.92 -13.00
CA TYR A 32 -8.44 0.27 -13.59
C TYR A 32 -7.96 -0.96 -12.77
N LEU A 33 -8.43 -1.13 -11.52
CA LEU A 33 -8.11 -2.28 -10.67
C LEU A 33 -9.07 -3.46 -10.85
N ASP A 34 -10.18 -3.29 -11.56
CA ASP A 34 -11.25 -4.29 -11.69
C ASP A 34 -10.76 -5.64 -12.24
N ASN A 35 -9.67 -5.63 -13.01
CA ASN A 35 -9.06 -6.83 -13.59
C ASN A 35 -7.80 -7.33 -12.85
N PHE A 36 -7.28 -6.58 -11.87
CA PHE A 36 -6.10 -6.97 -11.10
C PHE A 36 -6.45 -7.87 -9.92
N PHE A 37 -7.65 -7.70 -9.35
CA PHE A 37 -8.09 -8.44 -8.16
C PHE A 37 -9.42 -9.15 -8.42
N LEU A 38 -9.35 -10.40 -8.89
CA LEU A 38 -10.53 -11.19 -9.25
C LEU A 38 -11.36 -11.67 -8.06
N SER A 39 -10.79 -11.67 -6.85
CA SER A 39 -11.40 -12.24 -5.65
C SER A 39 -11.26 -11.36 -4.40
N VAL A 40 -10.77 -10.13 -4.55
CA VAL A 40 -10.51 -9.20 -3.44
C VAL A 40 -11.07 -7.84 -3.84
N GLU A 41 -11.96 -7.27 -3.03
CA GLU A 41 -12.40 -5.89 -3.21
C GLU A 41 -11.23 -4.95 -2.85
N PRO A 42 -10.76 -4.09 -3.78
CA PRO A 42 -9.75 -3.08 -3.46
C PRO A 42 -10.29 -2.09 -2.44
N ARG A 43 -9.48 -1.75 -1.44
CA ARG A 43 -9.87 -0.82 -0.36
C ARG A 43 -8.76 0.17 -0.08
N ILE A 44 -9.15 1.33 0.44
CA ILE A 44 -8.22 2.36 0.88
C ILE A 44 -8.43 2.63 2.37
N GLY A 45 -7.32 2.63 3.09
CA GLY A 45 -7.26 2.78 4.53
C GLY A 45 -7.49 4.20 5.02
N PRO A 46 -7.40 4.38 6.34
CA PRO A 46 -7.48 5.70 6.97
C PRO A 46 -6.21 6.50 6.70
N LEU A 47 -6.24 7.80 7.07
CA LEU A 47 -5.06 8.67 7.10
C LEU A 47 -4.40 8.97 5.74
N VAL A 48 -5.16 8.86 4.65
CA VAL A 48 -4.68 9.15 3.28
C VAL A 48 -3.99 10.52 3.19
N ASP A 49 -4.66 11.58 3.64
CA ASP A 49 -4.12 12.94 3.56
C ASP A 49 -2.89 13.13 4.46
N GLU A 50 -2.87 12.47 5.63
CA GLU A 50 -1.74 12.52 6.56
C GLU A 50 -0.51 11.81 5.97
N GLU A 51 -0.69 10.66 5.32
CA GLU A 51 0.40 9.95 4.65
C GLU A 51 0.95 10.74 3.45
N VAL A 52 0.07 11.40 2.68
CA VAL A 52 0.49 12.30 1.59
C VAL A 52 1.33 13.45 2.13
N GLU A 53 0.90 14.08 3.21
CA GLU A 53 1.62 15.19 3.83
C GLU A 53 2.99 14.75 4.37
N ILE A 54 3.05 13.67 5.15
CA ILE A 54 4.30 13.10 5.66
C ILE A 54 5.25 12.76 4.50
N THR A 55 4.73 12.14 3.44
CA THR A 55 5.55 11.77 2.28
C THR A 55 6.17 12.99 1.63
N ARG A 56 5.39 14.04 1.39
CA ARG A 56 5.87 15.29 0.79
C ARG A 56 6.90 15.98 1.66
N GLN A 57 6.70 16.01 2.97
CA GLN A 57 7.67 16.60 3.91
C GLN A 57 9.02 15.87 3.84
N ILE A 58 9.02 14.53 3.85
CA ILE A 58 10.25 13.72 3.76
C ILE A 58 10.94 13.92 2.40
N GLU A 59 10.19 13.94 1.30
CA GLU A 59 10.75 14.18 -0.04
C GLU A 59 11.39 15.58 -0.15
N GLN A 60 10.74 16.60 0.41
CA GLN A 60 11.28 17.96 0.47
C GLN A 60 12.54 18.04 1.33
N GLU A 61 12.53 17.39 2.49
CA GLU A 61 13.70 17.32 3.38
C GLU A 61 14.87 16.60 2.71
N TRP A 62 14.59 15.49 2.00
CA TRP A 62 15.61 14.79 1.24
C TRP A 62 16.24 15.69 0.17
N LYS A 63 15.40 16.39 -0.60
CA LYS A 63 15.84 17.31 -1.64
C LYS A 63 16.66 18.47 -1.08
N SER A 64 16.26 19.03 0.07
CA SER A 64 16.99 20.14 0.70
C SER A 64 18.36 19.71 1.23
N ARG A 65 18.49 18.48 1.73
CA ARG A 65 19.75 17.94 2.27
C ARG A 65 20.72 17.43 1.20
N THR A 66 20.19 16.84 0.12
CA THR A 66 21.03 16.13 -0.88
C THR A 66 21.11 16.84 -2.23
N GLY A 67 20.19 17.76 -2.53
CA GLY A 67 20.01 18.35 -3.86
C GLY A 67 19.32 17.42 -4.86
N LEU A 68 19.00 16.17 -4.48
CA LEU A 68 18.42 15.18 -5.37
C LEU A 68 16.90 15.15 -5.26
N THR A 69 16.23 15.07 -6.41
CA THR A 69 14.78 14.84 -6.46
C THR A 69 14.51 13.34 -6.29
N PRO A 70 13.71 12.92 -5.28
CA PRO A 70 13.26 11.54 -5.16
C PRO A 70 12.51 11.05 -6.39
N ARG A 71 12.60 9.76 -6.68
CA ARG A 71 11.69 9.09 -7.59
C ARG A 71 10.38 8.82 -6.83
N ASN A 72 9.28 9.44 -7.26
CA ASN A 72 7.97 9.24 -6.65
C ASN A 72 7.62 7.73 -6.62
N GLY A 73 7.57 7.14 -5.43
CA GLY A 73 7.29 5.72 -5.24
C GLY A 73 6.24 5.43 -4.17
N ALA A 74 6.17 6.26 -3.13
CA ALA A 74 5.20 6.12 -2.05
C ALA A 74 3.82 6.70 -2.40
N LEU A 75 3.70 7.52 -3.45
CA LEU A 75 2.44 8.13 -3.91
C LEU A 75 2.06 7.62 -5.30
N SER A 76 0.78 7.34 -5.50
CA SER A 76 0.18 7.02 -6.79
C SER A 76 -1.09 7.85 -7.00
N ASP A 77 -1.64 7.83 -8.21
CA ASP A 77 -2.91 8.50 -8.53
C ASP A 77 -4.11 7.95 -7.72
N SER A 78 -3.99 6.75 -7.15
CA SER A 78 -5.03 6.14 -6.30
C SER A 78 -4.80 6.34 -4.81
N GLY A 79 -3.74 7.03 -4.45
CA GLY A 79 -3.39 7.31 -3.07
C GLY A 79 -2.01 6.79 -2.68
N PRO A 80 -1.65 6.97 -1.41
CA PRO A 80 -0.36 6.62 -0.89
C PRO A 80 -0.27 5.12 -0.58
N ALA A 81 0.93 4.57 -0.68
CA ALA A 81 1.17 3.14 -0.72
C ALA A 81 0.69 2.40 0.54
N MET A 82 0.84 2.97 1.74
CA MET A 82 0.45 2.28 2.97
C MET A 82 -1.07 2.23 3.13
N ALA A 83 -1.78 3.32 2.83
CA ALA A 83 -3.25 3.31 2.80
C ALA A 83 -3.82 2.29 1.81
N LEU A 84 -3.13 2.04 0.68
CA LEU A 84 -3.55 1.06 -0.33
C LEU A 84 -3.17 -0.39 0.04
N CYS A 85 -1.94 -0.63 0.51
CA CYS A 85 -1.43 -1.97 0.80
C CYS A 85 -1.87 -2.50 2.17
N HIS A 86 -2.14 -1.60 3.13
CA HIS A 86 -2.55 -1.94 4.49
C HIS A 86 -3.83 -1.20 4.91
N PRO A 87 -4.94 -1.38 4.16
CA PRO A 87 -6.14 -0.57 4.35
C PRO A 87 -6.79 -0.78 5.73
N GLU A 88 -6.63 -1.94 6.34
CA GLU A 88 -7.16 -2.27 7.68
C GLU A 88 -6.12 -2.12 8.81
N ALA A 89 -5.00 -1.45 8.56
CA ALA A 89 -4.03 -1.16 9.62
C ALA A 89 -4.64 -0.27 10.71
N VAL A 90 -4.32 -0.57 11.96
CA VAL A 90 -4.67 0.29 13.10
C VAL A 90 -4.03 1.67 12.88
N PRO A 91 -4.80 2.78 12.86
CA PRO A 91 -4.28 4.10 12.51
C PRO A 91 -3.03 4.52 13.30
N GLU A 92 -3.01 4.25 14.61
CA GLU A 92 -1.87 4.58 15.47
C GLU A 92 -0.59 3.83 15.08
N ARG A 93 -0.71 2.58 14.61
CA ARG A 93 0.43 1.79 14.14
C ARG A 93 0.85 2.23 12.74
N LEU A 94 -0.10 2.58 11.88
CA LEU A 94 0.14 3.05 10.53
C LEU A 94 0.98 4.33 10.52
N ARG A 95 0.68 5.31 11.40
CA ARG A 95 1.49 6.54 11.56
C ARG A 95 2.97 6.27 11.83
N LYS A 96 3.28 5.22 12.60
CA LYS A 96 4.66 4.89 12.98
C LYS A 96 5.48 4.36 11.80
N ILE A 97 4.83 3.91 10.72
CA ILE A 97 5.48 3.23 9.59
C ILE A 97 5.41 4.00 8.27
N MET A 98 4.51 4.98 8.12
CA MET A 98 4.38 5.81 6.91
C MET A 98 5.71 6.47 6.52
N ALA A 99 6.38 7.12 7.48
CA ALA A 99 7.66 7.79 7.23
C ALA A 99 8.77 6.82 6.76
N PHE A 100 8.85 5.63 7.38
CA PHE A 100 9.80 4.59 7.00
C PHE A 100 9.55 4.06 5.59
N ASN A 101 8.28 3.91 5.21
CA ASN A 101 7.90 3.49 3.86
C ASN A 101 8.37 4.49 2.81
N THR A 102 8.12 5.79 3.01
CA THR A 102 8.62 6.85 2.11
C THR A 102 10.15 6.81 1.98
N PHE A 103 10.85 6.70 3.11
CA PHE A 103 12.31 6.65 3.09
C PHE A 103 12.85 5.42 2.34
N SER A 104 12.15 4.29 2.42
CA SER A 104 12.51 3.06 1.71
C SER A 104 12.44 3.23 0.19
N PHE A 105 11.40 3.91 -0.34
CA PHE A 105 11.32 4.26 -1.77
C PHE A 105 12.41 5.23 -2.20
N ILE A 106 12.76 6.21 -1.36
CA ILE A 106 13.85 7.15 -1.63
C ILE A 106 15.19 6.40 -1.75
N GLN A 107 15.44 5.42 -0.88
CA GLN A 107 16.66 4.63 -0.92
C GLN A 107 16.73 3.71 -2.14
N ASP A 108 15.62 3.07 -2.51
CA ASP A 108 15.53 2.22 -3.70
C ASP A 108 15.74 3.02 -4.99
N GLY A 109 15.27 4.27 -5.05
CA GLY A 109 15.38 5.14 -6.21
C GLY A 109 16.78 5.67 -6.55
N ARG A 110 17.83 5.27 -5.83
CA ARG A 110 19.23 5.65 -6.12
C ARG A 110 19.80 4.80 -7.27
N ASN A 111 19.76 5.35 -8.48
CA ASN A 111 20.61 4.93 -9.61
C ASN A 111 21.74 5.94 -9.81
#